data_AF-A0A1G0S306-F1
#
_entry.id   AF-A0A1G0S306-F1
#
_cell.length_a   1.000
_cell.length_b   1.000
_cell.length_c   1.000
_cell.angle_alpha   90.00
_cell.angle_beta   90.00
_cell.angle_gamma   90.00
#
_symmetry.space_group_name_H-M   'P 1'
#
loop_
_entity.id
_entity.type
_entity.pdbx_description
1 polymer ?
#
loop_
_entity_poly.entity_id
_entity_poly.type
_entity_poly.pdbx_seq_one_letter_code
_entity_poly.pdbx_strand_id
1 'polypeptide(L)'
;MIASVVALGELAMSSSPKDKIKFFEEITPKDKLPPNYFYYKSLLEKKHLSGKEIIAKKRLVKILNNFWSEFRKSGFELADGVNLEGFVTAFEAGYLNFYQFKDINNDNIGKSMINEFVEYIFELIKSVESYPLLDDFASELIKAGILEGKINIASIDKTRSKHIGLVTNLFQRLPIFELADVKELIDIRAELNQYLSRFRSGIMKYSNDISSETWDEDFKKASEEIFYKDIEPTLIDIEDAIKSNKYLIKLTDRYSSSPQQFAVPVVSVALTNFSNIPDLISLAFGGASIVANIYDVFNKWKEEFNKIKQNQLFFYYELKRKL
;
A
#
# COMPACT_ATOMS: atom_id res chain seq x y z
N MET A 1 -16.49 -16.40 -5.33
CA MET A 1 -15.54 -16.19 -4.22
C MET A 1 -15.81 -14.87 -3.47
N ILE A 2 -15.99 -13.73 -4.16
CA ILE A 2 -16.43 -12.46 -3.53
C ILE A 2 -17.80 -12.60 -2.85
N ALA A 3 -18.77 -13.17 -3.55
CA ALA A 3 -20.08 -13.48 -2.99
C ALA A 3 -20.04 -14.45 -1.79
N SER A 4 -18.98 -15.26 -1.63
CA SER A 4 -18.86 -16.19 -0.51
C SER A 4 -18.24 -15.54 0.73
N VAL A 5 -17.30 -14.61 0.59
CA VAL A 5 -16.71 -13.91 1.75
C VAL A 5 -17.68 -12.88 2.32
N VAL A 6 -18.38 -12.12 1.47
CA VAL A 6 -19.44 -11.19 1.90
C VAL A 6 -20.62 -11.96 2.50
N ALA A 7 -21.04 -13.08 1.89
CA ALA A 7 -22.06 -13.94 2.49
C ALA A 7 -21.60 -14.56 3.82
N LEU A 8 -20.34 -14.97 3.96
CA LEU A 8 -19.78 -15.42 5.23
C LEU A 8 -19.78 -14.31 6.29
N GLY A 9 -19.52 -13.06 5.90
CA GLY A 9 -19.61 -11.89 6.77
C GLY A 9 -21.04 -11.58 7.22
N GLU A 10 -22.00 -11.62 6.30
CA GLU A 10 -23.43 -11.47 6.61
C GLU A 10 -23.94 -12.60 7.51
N LEU A 11 -23.53 -13.85 7.24
CA LEU A 11 -23.84 -15.01 8.06
C LEU A 11 -23.17 -14.89 9.45
N ALA A 12 -21.95 -14.36 9.54
CA ALA A 12 -21.24 -14.04 10.78
C ALA A 12 -21.95 -12.95 11.61
N MET A 13 -22.63 -12.02 10.94
CA MET A 13 -23.42 -10.95 11.56
C MET A 13 -24.87 -11.36 11.90
N SER A 14 -25.37 -12.48 11.37
CA SER A 14 -26.72 -12.96 11.67
C SER A 14 -26.91 -13.46 13.11
N SER A 15 -28.10 -13.19 13.65
CA SER A 15 -28.57 -13.69 14.95
C SER A 15 -29.36 -14.99 14.82
N SER A 16 -29.74 -15.39 13.61
CA SER A 16 -30.56 -16.57 13.33
C SER A 16 -29.77 -17.87 13.56
N PRO A 17 -30.32 -18.86 14.30
CA PRO A 17 -29.70 -20.18 14.44
C PRO A 17 -29.47 -20.89 13.10
N LYS A 18 -30.29 -20.63 12.08
CA LYS A 18 -30.13 -21.24 10.75
C LYS A 18 -28.90 -20.69 10.02
N ASP A 19 -28.68 -19.38 10.12
CA ASP A 19 -27.57 -18.71 9.45
C ASP A 19 -26.24 -19.07 10.11
N LYS A 20 -26.23 -19.22 11.44
CA LYS A 20 -25.08 -19.75 12.18
C LYS A 20 -24.72 -21.16 11.73
N ILE A 21 -25.70 -22.05 11.56
CA ILE A 21 -25.45 -23.39 11.03
C ILE A 21 -24.90 -23.34 9.60
N LYS A 22 -25.45 -22.47 8.74
CA LYS A 22 -24.98 -22.31 7.37
C LYS A 22 -23.53 -21.81 7.33
N PHE A 23 -23.17 -20.85 8.18
CA PHE A 23 -21.79 -20.41 8.37
C PHE A 23 -20.86 -21.59 8.69
N PHE A 24 -21.24 -22.47 9.63
CA PHE A 24 -20.43 -23.66 9.95
C PHE A 24 -20.26 -24.62 8.77
N GLU A 25 -21.27 -24.80 7.92
CA GLU A 25 -21.16 -25.63 6.71
C GLU A 25 -20.17 -25.06 5.70
N GLU A 26 -20.04 -23.74 5.66
CA GLU A 26 -19.15 -23.05 4.74
C GLU A 26 -17.70 -23.05 5.22
N ILE A 27 -17.46 -23.04 6.54
CA ILE A 27 -16.09 -23.02 7.12
C ILE A 27 -15.57 -24.39 7.55
N THR A 28 -16.43 -25.41 7.69
CA THR A 28 -16.05 -26.74 8.18
C THR A 28 -16.18 -27.79 7.08
N PRO A 29 -15.10 -28.51 6.72
CA PRO A 29 -15.17 -29.64 5.80
C PRO A 29 -16.22 -30.68 6.24
N LYS A 30 -17.00 -31.21 5.29
CA LYS A 30 -18.16 -32.09 5.58
C LYS A 30 -17.79 -33.34 6.39
N ASP A 31 -16.59 -33.86 6.20
CA ASP A 31 -15.99 -35.00 6.89
C ASP A 31 -15.62 -34.71 8.35
N LYS A 32 -15.53 -33.42 8.72
CA LYS A 32 -15.24 -32.97 10.09
C LYS A 32 -16.48 -32.50 10.86
N LEU A 33 -17.66 -32.62 10.25
CA LEU A 33 -18.90 -32.28 10.94
C LEU A 33 -19.20 -33.31 12.04
N PRO A 34 -19.72 -32.89 13.21
CA PRO A 34 -20.08 -33.81 14.28
C PRO A 34 -21.04 -34.90 13.78
N PRO A 35 -20.96 -36.15 14.28
CA PRO A 35 -21.83 -37.25 13.83
C PRO A 35 -23.33 -36.95 13.89
N ASN A 36 -23.73 -36.10 14.84
CA ASN A 36 -25.12 -35.72 15.06
C ASN A 36 -25.53 -34.45 14.27
N TYR A 37 -24.65 -33.91 13.43
CA TYR A 37 -24.85 -32.64 12.72
C TYR A 37 -26.14 -32.63 11.88
N PHE A 38 -26.36 -33.66 11.05
CA PHE A 38 -27.54 -33.74 10.19
C PHE A 38 -28.84 -33.90 10.98
N TYR A 39 -28.79 -34.65 12.08
CA TYR A 39 -29.91 -34.74 13.02
C TYR A 39 -30.24 -33.36 13.59
N TYR A 40 -29.23 -32.63 14.03
CA TYR A 40 -29.37 -31.29 14.58
C TYR A 40 -29.86 -30.24 13.57
N LYS A 41 -29.39 -30.28 12.33
CA LYS A 41 -29.89 -29.44 11.23
C LYS A 41 -31.38 -29.67 10.98
N SER A 42 -31.80 -30.95 10.95
CA SER A 42 -33.20 -31.32 10.73
C SER A 42 -34.16 -30.78 11.80
N LEU A 43 -33.70 -30.61 13.05
CA LEU A 43 -34.50 -30.04 14.15
C LEU A 43 -34.78 -28.53 13.97
N LEU A 44 -33.93 -27.80 13.25
CA LEU A 44 -34.15 -26.40 12.94
C LEU A 44 -35.16 -26.19 11.79
N GLU A 45 -35.35 -27.21 10.96
CA GLU A 45 -36.20 -27.16 9.76
C GLU A 45 -37.60 -27.78 10.00
N LYS A 46 -37.73 -28.72 10.94
CA LYS A 46 -39.02 -29.33 11.32
C LYS A 46 -40.03 -28.31 11.86
N LYS A 47 -41.24 -28.30 11.28
CA LYS A 47 -42.41 -27.53 11.75
C LYS A 47 -43.03 -28.09 13.03
N HIS A 48 -43.06 -29.42 13.17
CA HIS A 48 -43.61 -30.11 14.34
C HIS A 48 -42.52 -30.93 15.02
N LEU A 49 -42.36 -30.73 16.33
CA LEU A 49 -41.32 -31.34 17.15
C LEU A 49 -41.97 -32.07 18.32
N SER A 50 -41.55 -33.29 18.59
CA SER A 50 -41.88 -34.02 19.81
C SER A 50 -41.27 -33.35 21.05
N GLY A 51 -41.76 -33.67 22.24
CA GLY A 51 -41.25 -33.08 23.49
C GLY A 51 -39.74 -33.28 23.69
N LYS A 52 -39.20 -34.45 23.31
CA LYS A 52 -37.75 -34.73 23.35
C LYS A 52 -36.97 -33.90 22.30
N GLU A 53 -37.53 -33.70 21.12
CA GLU A 53 -36.94 -32.89 20.05
C GLU A 53 -36.94 -31.39 20.39
N ILE A 54 -37.95 -30.90 21.11
CA ILE A 54 -37.98 -29.52 21.63
C ILE A 54 -36.82 -29.28 22.60
N ILE A 55 -36.56 -30.22 23.51
CA ILE A 55 -35.46 -30.14 24.47
C ILE A 55 -34.11 -30.17 23.75
N ALA A 56 -33.95 -31.09 22.79
CA ALA A 56 -32.74 -31.19 21.97
C ALA A 56 -32.48 -29.90 21.17
N LYS A 57 -33.52 -29.33 20.55
CA LYS A 57 -33.45 -28.06 19.82
C LYS A 57 -33.04 -26.89 20.73
N LYS A 58 -33.64 -26.79 21.93
CA LYS A 58 -33.26 -25.74 22.90
C LYS A 58 -31.79 -25.87 23.34
N ARG A 59 -31.33 -27.09 23.62
CA ARG A 59 -29.93 -27.34 23.99
C ARG A 59 -28.96 -26.97 22.88
N LEU A 60 -29.30 -27.34 21.63
CA LEU A 60 -28.53 -26.97 20.45
C LEU A 60 -28.45 -25.46 20.26
N VAL A 61 -29.58 -24.75 20.30
CA VAL A 61 -29.60 -23.29 20.16
C VAL A 61 -28.75 -22.63 21.25
N LYS A 62 -28.77 -23.16 22.48
CA LYS A 62 -27.91 -22.66 23.57
C LYS A 62 -26.42 -22.87 23.27
N ILE A 63 -26.02 -24.06 22.81
CA ILE A 63 -24.63 -24.36 22.44
C ILE A 63 -24.17 -23.46 21.29
N LEU A 64 -24.99 -23.34 20.24
CA LEU A 64 -24.71 -22.46 19.10
C LEU A 64 -24.56 -21.01 19.54
N ASN A 65 -25.44 -20.51 20.42
CA ASN A 65 -25.36 -19.13 20.89
C ASN A 65 -24.12 -18.87 21.74
N ASN A 66 -23.74 -19.82 22.62
CA ASN A 66 -22.54 -19.69 23.44
C ASN A 66 -21.28 -19.69 22.57
N PHE A 67 -21.13 -20.67 21.67
CA PHE A 67 -20.01 -20.71 20.74
C PHE A 67 -19.98 -19.44 19.87
N TRP A 68 -21.13 -19.01 19.35
CA TRP A 68 -21.20 -17.80 18.52
C TRP A 68 -20.79 -16.54 19.27
N SER A 69 -21.12 -16.47 20.57
CA SER A 69 -20.70 -15.38 21.43
C SER A 69 -19.19 -15.40 21.65
N GLU A 70 -18.58 -16.56 21.86
CA GLU A 70 -17.12 -16.70 22.00
C GLU A 70 -16.41 -16.42 20.68
N PHE A 71 -16.89 -16.98 19.56
CA PHE A 71 -16.37 -16.72 18.23
C PHE A 71 -16.44 -15.23 17.87
N ARG A 72 -17.56 -14.56 18.14
CA ARG A 72 -17.67 -13.11 17.97
C ARG A 72 -16.71 -12.39 18.89
N LYS A 73 -16.63 -12.76 20.16
CA LYS A 73 -15.72 -12.11 21.11
C LYS A 73 -14.27 -12.21 20.64
N SER A 74 -13.78 -13.39 20.28
CA SER A 74 -12.42 -13.57 19.74
C SER A 74 -12.22 -12.91 18.38
N GLY A 75 -13.22 -12.97 17.49
CA GLY A 75 -13.17 -12.32 16.18
C GLY A 75 -13.19 -10.80 16.27
N PHE A 76 -13.97 -10.23 17.20
CA PHE A 76 -14.01 -8.80 17.48
C PHE A 76 -12.79 -8.35 18.28
N GLU A 77 -12.24 -9.13 19.20
CA GLU A 77 -10.97 -8.83 19.88
C GLU A 77 -9.79 -8.83 18.89
N LEU A 78 -9.82 -9.68 17.85
CA LEU A 78 -8.86 -9.67 16.75
C LEU A 78 -9.12 -8.56 15.72
N ALA A 79 -10.34 -8.04 15.65
CA ALA A 79 -10.75 -6.98 14.73
C ALA A 79 -10.83 -5.59 15.37
N ASP A 80 -10.68 -5.50 16.69
CA ASP A 80 -10.71 -4.21 17.40
C ASP A 80 -9.45 -3.42 17.01
N GLY A 81 -9.66 -2.27 16.37
CA GLY A 81 -8.59 -1.49 15.74
C GLY A 81 -8.21 -1.93 14.31
N VAL A 82 -8.84 -2.95 13.74
CA VAL A 82 -8.59 -3.41 12.37
C VAL A 82 -9.69 -2.89 11.42
N ASN A 83 -9.30 -2.11 10.40
CA ASN A 83 -10.21 -1.64 9.36
C ASN A 83 -10.63 -2.79 8.41
N LEU A 84 -11.50 -3.68 8.87
CA LEU A 84 -12.00 -4.84 8.11
C LEU A 84 -12.66 -4.46 6.78
N GLU A 85 -13.37 -3.33 6.73
CA GLU A 85 -13.96 -2.79 5.50
C GLU A 85 -12.87 -2.48 4.47
N GLY A 86 -11.76 -1.90 4.93
CA GLY A 86 -10.57 -1.68 4.12
C GLY A 86 -9.97 -2.97 3.55
N PHE A 87 -9.83 -4.01 4.37
CA PHE A 87 -9.34 -5.33 3.90
C PHE A 87 -10.22 -5.93 2.80
N VAL A 88 -11.54 -5.89 2.98
CA VAL A 88 -12.50 -6.37 1.98
C VAL A 88 -12.39 -5.55 0.70
N THR A 89 -12.35 -4.23 0.81
CA THR A 89 -12.22 -3.32 -0.33
C THR A 89 -10.94 -3.59 -1.14
N ALA A 90 -9.80 -3.75 -0.46
CA ALA A 90 -8.53 -4.06 -1.11
C ALA A 90 -8.50 -5.45 -1.76
N PHE A 91 -9.14 -6.44 -1.13
CA PHE A 91 -9.27 -7.79 -1.68
C PHE A 91 -10.17 -7.81 -2.93
N GLU A 92 -11.34 -7.17 -2.89
CA GLU A 92 -12.26 -7.08 -4.03
C GLU A 92 -11.65 -6.32 -5.21
N ALA A 93 -10.86 -5.28 -4.93
CA ALA A 93 -10.10 -4.55 -5.94
C ALA A 93 -8.89 -5.32 -6.50
N GLY A 94 -8.60 -6.52 -5.97
CA GLY A 94 -7.49 -7.37 -6.42
C GLY A 94 -6.10 -6.92 -5.95
N TYR A 95 -6.02 -6.03 -4.97
CA TYR A 95 -4.75 -5.54 -4.40
C TYR A 95 -4.26 -6.36 -3.21
N LEU A 96 -5.15 -7.13 -2.58
CA LEU A 96 -4.82 -8.01 -1.47
C LEU A 96 -5.12 -9.46 -1.85
N ASN A 97 -4.18 -10.36 -1.53
CA ASN A 97 -4.38 -11.80 -1.61
C ASN A 97 -3.96 -12.42 -0.28
N PHE A 98 -4.72 -13.40 0.20
CA PHE A 98 -4.38 -14.15 1.40
C PHE A 98 -3.70 -15.46 1.02
N TYR A 99 -2.51 -15.70 1.58
CA TYR A 99 -1.87 -16.99 1.49
C TYR A 99 -2.61 -17.98 2.39
N GLN A 100 -3.02 -19.12 1.82
CA GLN A 100 -3.68 -20.18 2.58
C GLN A 100 -2.67 -21.27 2.93
N PHE A 101 -2.37 -21.39 4.23
CA PHE A 101 -1.54 -22.47 4.74
C PHE A 101 -2.16 -23.84 4.48
N LYS A 102 -1.36 -24.79 4.04
CA LYS A 102 -1.79 -26.14 3.66
C LYS A 102 -1.89 -27.05 4.88
N ASP A 103 -0.94 -26.97 5.81
CA ASP A 103 -0.81 -27.91 6.94
C ASP A 103 -1.33 -27.35 8.27
N ILE A 104 -2.62 -27.02 8.32
CA ILE A 104 -3.29 -26.51 9.53
C ILE A 104 -3.69 -27.62 10.52
N ASN A 105 -3.55 -28.90 10.15
CA ASN A 105 -4.06 -30.05 10.91
C ASN A 105 -2.97 -30.93 11.53
N ASN A 106 -1.72 -30.46 11.58
CA ASN A 106 -0.58 -31.22 12.11
C ASN A 106 -0.44 -31.03 13.63
N ASP A 107 -0.06 -32.06 14.39
CA ASP A 107 0.20 -31.96 15.85
C ASP A 107 1.29 -30.92 16.20
N ASN A 108 2.08 -30.48 15.21
CA ASN A 108 3.07 -29.42 15.34
C ASN A 108 2.81 -28.23 14.39
N ILE A 109 1.60 -27.66 14.47
CA ILE A 109 1.10 -26.56 13.63
C ILE A 109 2.12 -25.43 13.49
N GLY A 110 2.71 -24.96 14.60
CA GLY A 110 3.63 -23.82 14.59
C GLY A 110 4.87 -24.06 13.73
N LYS A 111 5.50 -25.24 13.86
CA LYS A 111 6.69 -25.58 13.05
C LYS A 111 6.34 -25.77 11.58
N SER A 112 5.19 -26.37 11.29
CA SER A 112 4.71 -26.59 9.93
C SER A 112 4.44 -25.26 9.21
N MET A 113 3.77 -24.32 9.88
CA MET A 113 3.48 -23.00 9.34
C MET A 113 4.74 -22.17 9.09
N ILE A 114 5.72 -22.20 10.01
CA ILE A 114 6.98 -21.48 9.83
C ILE A 114 7.74 -22.01 8.61
N ASN A 115 7.84 -23.34 8.45
CA ASN A 115 8.50 -23.93 7.30
C ASN A 115 7.79 -23.56 5.99
N GLU A 116 6.46 -23.67 5.97
CA GLU A 116 5.65 -23.33 4.79
C GLU A 116 5.77 -21.84 4.44
N PHE A 117 5.78 -20.95 5.44
CA PHE A 117 5.98 -19.52 5.25
C PHE A 117 7.35 -19.20 4.64
N VAL A 118 8.42 -19.79 5.18
CA VAL A 118 9.78 -19.62 4.68
C VAL A 118 9.91 -20.14 3.24
N GLU A 119 9.34 -21.32 2.96
CA GLU A 119 9.31 -21.88 1.60
C GLU A 119 8.55 -20.97 0.63
N TYR A 120 7.40 -20.45 1.03
CA TYR A 120 6.60 -19.54 0.20
C TYR A 120 7.35 -18.25 -0.11
N ILE A 121 7.95 -17.61 0.89
CA ILE A 121 8.77 -16.41 0.70
C ILE A 121 9.94 -16.70 -0.24
N PHE A 122 10.57 -17.86 -0.10
CA PHE A 122 11.67 -18.26 -0.96
C PHE A 122 11.25 -18.43 -2.43
N GLU A 123 10.10 -19.05 -2.68
CA GLU A 123 9.53 -19.13 -4.03
C GLU A 123 9.20 -17.75 -4.60
N LEU A 124 8.73 -16.80 -3.76
CA LEU A 124 8.52 -15.41 -4.19
C LEU A 124 9.83 -14.70 -4.54
N ILE A 125 10.90 -14.90 -3.77
CA ILE A 125 12.22 -14.31 -4.04
C ILE A 125 12.79 -14.84 -5.35
N LYS A 126 12.60 -16.14 -5.63
CA LYS A 126 13.02 -16.80 -6.88
C LYS A 126 12.19 -16.40 -8.09
N SER A 127 10.89 -16.18 -7.90
CA SER A 127 9.96 -15.83 -8.98
C SER A 127 10.37 -14.53 -9.63
N VAL A 128 10.59 -14.51 -10.95
CA VAL A 128 10.95 -13.31 -11.72
C VAL A 128 9.86 -12.23 -11.68
N GLU A 129 8.63 -12.59 -11.36
CA GLU A 129 7.46 -11.70 -11.40
C GLU A 129 7.14 -11.01 -10.06
N SER A 130 7.68 -11.51 -8.93
CA SER A 130 7.34 -11.03 -7.57
C SER A 130 8.44 -10.26 -6.84
N TYR A 131 8.20 -9.01 -6.44
CA TYR A 131 9.14 -8.19 -5.66
C TYR A 131 8.71 -8.13 -4.18
N PRO A 132 9.03 -9.14 -3.34
CA PRO A 132 8.57 -9.19 -1.96
C PRO A 132 9.18 -8.05 -1.15
N LEU A 133 8.33 -7.26 -0.50
CA LEU A 133 8.76 -6.38 0.60
C LEU A 133 8.78 -7.23 1.87
N LEU A 134 9.96 -7.35 2.46
CA LEU A 134 10.18 -8.15 3.65
C LEU A 134 10.21 -7.22 4.86
N ASP A 135 9.49 -7.58 5.92
CA ASP A 135 9.65 -6.97 7.22
C ASP A 135 10.92 -7.50 7.91
N ASP A 136 11.26 -6.95 9.08
CA ASP A 136 12.46 -7.34 9.81
C ASP A 136 12.41 -8.83 10.20
N PHE A 137 11.24 -9.34 10.58
CA PHE A 137 11.05 -10.74 10.96
C PHE A 137 11.29 -11.70 9.79
N ALA A 138 10.66 -11.43 8.64
CA ALA A 138 10.84 -12.22 7.42
C ALA A 138 12.30 -12.15 6.92
N SER A 139 12.92 -10.98 7.02
CA SER A 139 14.34 -10.77 6.66
C SER A 139 15.28 -11.59 7.55
N GLU A 140 15.05 -11.61 8.87
CA GLU A 140 15.82 -12.43 9.81
C GLU A 140 15.65 -13.93 9.54
N LEU A 141 14.43 -14.38 9.23
CA LEU A 141 14.16 -15.78 8.87
C LEU A 141 14.91 -16.21 7.61
N ILE A 142 14.95 -15.37 6.58
CA ILE A 142 15.73 -15.65 5.37
C ILE A 142 17.22 -15.70 5.70
N LYS A 143 17.73 -14.73 6.49
CA LYS A 143 19.13 -14.70 6.90
C LYS A 143 19.51 -15.98 7.65
N ALA A 144 18.68 -16.43 8.59
CA ALA A 144 18.88 -17.69 9.30
C ALA A 144 18.87 -18.89 8.34
N GLY A 145 17.92 -18.94 7.40
CA GLY A 145 17.85 -20.01 6.40
C GLY A 145 19.07 -20.06 5.46
N ILE A 146 19.65 -18.91 5.13
CA ILE A 146 20.91 -18.82 4.37
C ILE A 146 22.09 -19.35 5.21
N LEU A 147 22.21 -18.92 6.47
CA LEU A 147 23.28 -19.34 7.37
C LEU A 147 23.25 -20.84 7.67
N GLU A 148 22.06 -21.42 7.76
CA GLU A 148 21.86 -22.87 7.95
C GLU A 148 22.06 -23.68 6.66
N GLY A 149 22.36 -23.04 5.52
CA GLY A 149 22.53 -23.70 4.23
C GLY A 149 21.24 -24.26 3.64
N LYS A 150 20.08 -23.91 4.20
CA LYS A 150 18.75 -24.30 3.68
C LYS A 150 18.35 -23.46 2.47
N ILE A 151 18.93 -22.27 2.34
CA ILE A 151 18.68 -21.33 1.24
C ILE A 151 19.94 -21.18 0.39
N ASN A 152 19.85 -21.52 -0.89
CA ASN A 152 20.95 -21.34 -1.84
C ASN A 152 20.95 -19.93 -2.44
N ILE A 153 21.90 -19.10 -1.99
CA ILE A 153 22.10 -17.72 -2.47
C ILE A 153 22.34 -17.65 -3.98
N ALA A 154 22.95 -18.67 -4.58
CA ALA A 154 23.24 -18.68 -6.03
C ALA A 154 21.97 -18.69 -6.89
N SER A 155 20.82 -19.05 -6.31
CA SER A 155 19.52 -19.02 -6.99
C SER A 155 18.79 -17.68 -6.87
N ILE A 156 19.33 -16.72 -6.10
CA ILE A 156 18.75 -15.40 -5.91
C ILE A 156 19.33 -14.43 -6.94
N ASP A 157 18.47 -13.72 -7.65
CA ASP A 157 18.88 -12.59 -8.49
C ASP A 157 19.33 -11.43 -7.61
N LYS A 158 20.65 -11.30 -7.46
CA LYS A 158 21.30 -10.26 -6.65
C LYS A 158 20.93 -8.85 -7.08
N THR A 159 20.89 -8.59 -8.38
CA THR A 159 20.53 -7.27 -8.93
C THR A 159 19.12 -6.91 -8.53
N ARG A 160 18.18 -7.85 -8.69
CA ARG A 160 16.81 -7.65 -8.27
C ARG A 160 16.66 -7.46 -6.76
N SER A 161 17.41 -8.23 -5.98
CA SER A 161 17.43 -8.06 -4.53
C SER A 161 17.77 -6.61 -4.17
N LYS A 162 18.83 -6.04 -4.78
CA LYS A 162 19.22 -4.63 -4.56
C LYS A 162 18.11 -3.64 -4.92
N HIS A 163 17.34 -3.90 -5.98
CA HIS A 163 16.19 -3.06 -6.35
C HIS A 163 15.13 -3.07 -5.24
N ILE A 164 14.80 -4.26 -4.72
CA ILE A 164 13.82 -4.44 -3.63
C ILE A 164 14.32 -3.73 -2.38
N GLY A 165 15.56 -4.02 -1.96
CA GLY A 165 16.15 -3.45 -0.74
C GLY A 165 16.17 -1.93 -0.75
N LEU A 166 16.54 -1.31 -1.89
CA LEU A 166 16.53 0.14 -2.03
C LEU A 166 15.10 0.70 -1.91
N VAL A 167 14.12 0.10 -2.60
CA VAL A 167 12.72 0.51 -2.50
C VAL A 167 12.18 0.38 -1.07
N THR A 168 12.47 -0.72 -0.38
CA THR A 168 12.10 -0.91 1.03
C THR A 168 12.64 0.22 1.89
N ASN A 169 13.93 0.55 1.77
CA ASN A 169 14.54 1.64 2.55
C ASN A 169 13.90 3.01 2.24
N LEU A 170 13.55 3.25 0.98
CA LEU A 170 12.85 4.48 0.60
C LEU A 170 11.44 4.55 1.16
N PHE A 171 10.68 3.45 1.09
CA PHE A 171 9.29 3.44 1.54
C PHE A 171 9.17 3.51 3.06
N GLN A 172 10.15 3.00 3.81
CA GLN A 172 10.24 3.18 5.27
C GLN A 172 10.37 4.66 5.70
N ARG A 173 10.77 5.55 4.80
CA ARG A 173 10.89 7.01 5.06
C ARG A 173 9.62 7.77 4.71
N LEU A 174 8.63 7.11 4.12
CA LEU A 174 7.34 7.72 3.85
C LEU A 174 6.64 8.00 5.20
N PRO A 175 5.87 9.10 5.30
CA PRO A 175 5.04 9.35 6.46
C PRO A 175 4.10 8.16 6.73
N ILE A 176 3.98 7.77 8.00
CA ILE A 176 3.06 6.70 8.45
C ILE A 176 1.63 7.27 8.49
N PHE A 177 0.67 6.53 7.93
CA PHE A 177 -0.74 6.93 7.87
C PHE A 177 -1.57 6.19 8.90
N GLU A 178 -2.07 6.94 9.89
CA GLU A 178 -3.10 6.44 10.81
C GLU A 178 -4.53 6.72 10.29
N LEU A 179 -4.70 7.60 9.28
CA LEU A 179 -6.01 8.17 8.92
C LEU A 179 -6.43 8.04 7.45
N ALA A 180 -5.58 7.54 6.53
CA ALA A 180 -5.97 7.38 5.12
C ALA A 180 -6.97 6.23 4.95
N ASP A 181 -8.08 6.47 4.26
CA ASP A 181 -9.04 5.42 3.92
C ASP A 181 -8.48 4.51 2.81
N VAL A 182 -8.84 3.23 2.82
CA VAL A 182 -8.36 2.28 1.82
C VAL A 182 -8.82 2.65 0.40
N LYS A 183 -10.00 3.27 0.25
CA LYS A 183 -10.46 3.78 -1.04
C LYS A 183 -9.53 4.89 -1.57
N GLU A 184 -9.13 5.80 -0.69
CA GLU A 184 -8.17 6.85 -1.03
C GLU A 184 -6.81 6.26 -1.44
N LEU A 185 -6.33 5.23 -0.75
CA LEU A 185 -5.11 4.52 -1.13
C LEU A 185 -5.21 3.86 -2.53
N ILE A 186 -6.37 3.30 -2.87
CA ILE A 186 -6.64 2.72 -4.19
C ILE A 186 -6.61 3.81 -5.27
N ASP A 187 -7.22 4.96 -5.01
CA ASP A 187 -7.25 6.08 -5.95
C ASP A 187 -5.85 6.68 -6.16
N ILE A 188 -5.10 6.88 -5.07
CA ILE A 188 -3.69 7.31 -5.12
C ILE A 188 -2.88 6.33 -5.97
N ARG A 189 -3.04 5.02 -5.75
CA ARG A 189 -2.33 3.99 -6.53
C ARG A 189 -2.66 4.07 -8.01
N ALA A 190 -3.94 4.22 -8.37
CA ALA A 190 -4.38 4.34 -9.76
C ALA A 190 -3.78 5.59 -10.43
N GLU A 191 -3.77 6.72 -9.73
CA GLU A 191 -3.18 7.97 -10.24
C GLU A 191 -1.66 7.86 -10.46
N LEU A 192 -0.95 7.23 -9.52
CA LEU A 192 0.51 7.13 -9.55
C LEU A 192 1.02 6.08 -10.55
N ASN A 193 0.17 5.17 -11.03
CA ASN A 193 0.55 4.09 -11.93
C ASN A 193 1.25 4.60 -13.21
N GLN A 194 0.85 5.77 -13.71
CA GLN A 194 1.46 6.40 -14.89
C GLN A 194 2.94 6.80 -14.71
N TYR A 195 3.40 6.96 -13.47
CA TYR A 195 4.79 7.33 -13.13
C TYR A 195 5.63 6.11 -12.72
N LEU A 196 5.01 4.97 -12.45
CA LEU A 196 5.65 3.77 -11.88
C LEU A 196 6.77 3.20 -12.75
N SER A 197 6.61 3.20 -14.07
CA SER A 197 7.65 2.71 -14.98
C SER A 197 8.94 3.55 -14.89
N ARG A 198 8.82 4.87 -14.77
CA ARG A 198 9.97 5.77 -14.62
C ARG A 198 10.63 5.62 -13.26
N PHE A 199 9.83 5.44 -12.21
CA PHE A 199 10.33 5.12 -10.88
C PHE A 199 11.15 3.84 -10.88
N ARG A 200 10.62 2.76 -11.45
CA ARG A 200 11.34 1.48 -11.59
C ARG A 200 12.67 1.68 -12.33
N SER A 201 12.68 2.45 -13.41
CA SER A 201 13.93 2.79 -14.13
C SER A 201 14.92 3.58 -13.27
N GLY A 202 14.44 4.53 -12.46
CA GLY A 202 15.28 5.27 -11.50
C GLY A 202 15.89 4.35 -10.46
N ILE A 203 15.07 3.49 -9.84
CA ILE A 203 15.53 2.50 -8.86
C ILE A 203 16.63 1.61 -9.44
N MET A 204 16.43 1.06 -10.64
CA MET A 204 17.43 0.24 -11.32
C MET A 204 18.77 0.99 -11.51
N LYS A 205 18.70 2.29 -11.81
CA LYS A 205 19.89 3.12 -11.96
C LYS A 205 20.61 3.28 -10.62
N TYR A 206 19.91 3.73 -9.57
CA TYR A 206 20.49 3.98 -8.26
C TYR A 206 21.03 2.71 -7.59
N SER A 207 20.34 1.58 -7.74
CA SER A 207 20.76 0.31 -7.14
C SER A 207 22.04 -0.26 -7.73
N ASN A 208 22.41 0.12 -8.96
CA ASN A 208 23.67 -0.32 -9.57
C ASN A 208 24.90 0.23 -8.85
N ASP A 209 24.74 1.35 -8.13
CA ASP A 209 25.82 1.97 -7.37
C ASP A 209 26.04 1.26 -6.01
N ILE A 210 25.13 0.37 -5.61
CA ILE A 210 25.26 -0.42 -4.38
C ILE A 210 26.08 -1.67 -4.65
N SER A 211 27.26 -1.76 -4.01
CA SER A 211 28.13 -2.93 -4.13
C SER A 211 27.73 -4.09 -3.22
N SER A 212 27.26 -3.80 -2.01
CA SER A 212 26.82 -4.79 -1.00
C SER A 212 25.53 -5.52 -1.39
N GLU A 213 25.33 -6.72 -0.84
CA GLU A 213 24.11 -7.50 -1.02
C GLU A 213 23.07 -7.11 0.04
N THR A 214 21.78 -7.30 -0.22
CA THR A 214 20.69 -6.81 0.64
C THR A 214 20.68 -7.32 2.08
N TRP A 215 21.30 -8.47 2.35
CA TRP A 215 21.39 -9.07 3.68
C TRP A 215 22.67 -8.67 4.43
N ASP A 216 23.56 -7.90 3.79
CA ASP A 216 24.77 -7.37 4.40
C ASP A 216 24.44 -6.10 5.19
N GLU A 217 25.09 -5.90 6.33
CA GLU A 217 24.89 -4.70 7.16
C GLU A 217 25.23 -3.40 6.42
N ASP A 218 26.18 -3.47 5.49
CA ASP A 218 26.62 -2.31 4.70
C ASP A 218 25.61 -1.90 3.62
N PHE A 219 24.63 -2.74 3.28
CA PHE A 219 23.57 -2.39 2.33
C PHE A 219 22.70 -1.24 2.83
N LYS A 220 22.36 -1.26 4.12
CA LYS A 220 21.54 -0.19 4.73
C LYS A 220 22.27 1.15 4.67
N LYS A 221 23.57 1.16 4.99
CA LYS A 221 24.41 2.37 4.92
C LYS A 221 24.55 2.89 3.50
N ALA A 222 24.79 2.00 2.52
CA ALA A 222 24.88 2.39 1.12
C ALA A 222 23.54 2.96 0.59
N SER A 223 22.42 2.37 1.00
CA SER A 223 21.08 2.87 0.65
C SER A 223 20.80 4.24 1.28
N GLU A 224 21.23 4.46 2.53
CA GLU A 224 21.18 5.75 3.21
C GLU A 224 22.02 6.81 2.49
N GLU A 225 23.23 6.47 2.06
CA GLU A 225 24.11 7.37 1.32
C GLU A 225 23.46 7.83 0.01
N ILE A 226 22.96 6.89 -0.80
CA ILE A 226 22.23 7.19 -2.05
C ILE A 226 21.02 8.09 -1.78
N PHE A 227 20.30 7.86 -0.68
CA PHE A 227 19.16 8.68 -0.32
C PHE A 227 19.56 10.14 -0.12
N TYR A 228 20.55 10.40 0.74
CA TYR A 228 20.95 11.76 1.09
C TYR A 228 21.72 12.46 -0.04
N LYS A 229 22.49 11.71 -0.83
CA LYS A 229 23.35 12.25 -1.87
C LYS A 229 22.60 12.53 -3.16
N ASP A 230 21.70 11.64 -3.57
CA ASP A 230 21.11 11.68 -4.91
C ASP A 230 19.59 11.87 -4.87
N ILE A 231 18.89 11.12 -4.01
CA ILE A 231 17.42 11.07 -4.04
C ILE A 231 16.83 12.32 -3.38
N GLU A 232 17.18 12.62 -2.13
CA GLU A 232 16.63 13.75 -1.38
C GLU A 232 16.86 15.10 -2.09
N PRO A 233 18.06 15.42 -2.61
CA PRO A 233 18.25 16.63 -3.41
C PRO A 233 17.33 16.68 -4.62
N THR A 234 17.15 15.57 -5.34
CA THR A 234 16.23 15.53 -6.48
C THR A 234 14.77 15.78 -6.06
N LEU A 235 14.35 15.31 -4.88
CA LEU A 235 13.01 15.60 -4.36
C LEU A 235 12.82 17.07 -4.02
N ILE A 236 13.86 17.72 -3.49
CA ILE A 236 13.87 19.17 -3.24
C ILE A 236 13.78 19.92 -4.57
N ASP A 237 14.54 19.52 -5.59
CA ASP A 237 14.49 20.14 -6.92
C ASP A 237 13.09 20.02 -7.55
N ILE A 238 12.42 18.86 -7.42
CA ILE A 238 11.04 18.67 -7.88
C ILE A 238 10.08 19.61 -7.14
N GLU A 239 10.17 19.68 -5.80
CA GLU A 239 9.35 20.55 -4.96
C GLU A 239 9.52 22.03 -5.34
N ASP A 240 10.76 22.48 -5.52
CA ASP A 240 11.09 23.86 -5.88
C ASP A 240 10.65 24.20 -7.30
N ALA A 241 10.77 23.27 -8.24
CA ALA A 241 10.27 23.44 -9.60
C ALA A 241 8.73 23.55 -9.61
N ILE A 242 8.01 22.77 -8.80
CA ILE A 242 6.54 22.87 -8.66
C ILE A 242 6.14 24.21 -8.04
N LYS A 243 6.82 24.63 -6.96
CA LYS A 243 6.56 25.92 -6.29
C LYS A 243 6.77 27.09 -7.23
N SER A 244 7.92 27.13 -7.90
CA SER A 244 8.27 28.18 -8.87
C SER A 244 7.20 28.30 -9.96
N ASN A 245 6.75 27.18 -10.51
CA ASN A 245 5.70 27.14 -11.51
C ASN A 245 4.34 27.64 -11.00
N LYS A 246 3.96 27.31 -9.75
CA LYS A 246 2.72 27.83 -9.14
C LYS A 246 2.79 29.35 -8.90
N TYR A 247 3.96 29.87 -8.51
CA TYR A 247 4.15 31.30 -8.30
C TYR A 247 3.97 32.11 -9.59
N LEU A 248 4.48 31.62 -10.72
CA LEU A 248 4.32 32.27 -12.03
C LEU A 248 2.83 32.47 -12.39
N ILE A 249 1.99 31.44 -12.20
CA ILE A 249 0.53 31.56 -12.42
C ILE A 249 -0.10 32.58 -11.45
N LYS A 250 0.25 32.53 -10.16
CA LYS A 250 -0.32 33.44 -9.16
C LYS A 250 0.07 34.90 -9.38
N LEU A 251 1.20 35.16 -10.04
CA LEU A 251 1.60 36.51 -10.44
C LEU A 251 0.76 36.97 -11.63
N THR A 252 0.63 36.17 -12.68
CA THR A 252 -0.16 36.57 -13.87
C THR A 252 -1.63 36.79 -13.55
N ASP A 253 -2.25 35.93 -12.73
CA ASP A 253 -3.65 36.05 -12.31
C ASP A 253 -3.90 37.34 -11.49
N ARG A 254 -2.91 37.75 -10.68
CA ARG A 254 -2.98 39.02 -9.93
C ARG A 254 -2.82 40.25 -10.82
N TYR A 255 -1.96 40.19 -11.85
CA TYR A 255 -1.77 41.30 -12.79
C TYR A 255 -2.95 41.46 -13.78
N SER A 256 -3.60 40.38 -14.19
CA SER A 256 -4.77 40.45 -15.08
C SER A 256 -6.04 40.95 -14.38
N SER A 257 -6.18 40.67 -13.07
CA SER A 257 -7.41 40.92 -12.32
C SER A 257 -7.48 42.29 -11.65
N SER A 258 -6.37 43.05 -11.56
CA SER A 258 -6.36 44.40 -10.95
C SER A 258 -5.21 45.29 -11.47
N PRO A 259 -5.34 45.90 -12.67
CA PRO A 259 -4.26 46.70 -13.27
C PRO A 259 -3.87 47.97 -12.50
N GLN A 260 -4.68 48.43 -11.54
CA GLN A 260 -4.56 49.77 -10.93
C GLN A 260 -4.04 49.78 -9.47
N GLN A 261 -3.74 48.63 -8.85
CA GLN A 261 -3.49 48.58 -7.39
C GLN A 261 -2.04 48.37 -6.94
N PHE A 262 -1.03 48.41 -7.81
CA PHE A 262 0.36 48.12 -7.38
C PHE A 262 1.37 49.18 -7.84
N ALA A 263 1.44 50.27 -7.08
CA ALA A 263 2.59 51.18 -7.02
C ALA A 263 3.46 50.88 -5.77
N VAL A 264 3.59 49.60 -5.38
CA VAL A 264 4.45 49.18 -4.25
C VAL A 264 5.39 48.07 -4.73
N PRO A 265 6.70 48.33 -4.83
CA PRO A 265 7.67 47.34 -5.25
C PRO A 265 8.06 46.47 -4.06
N VAL A 266 7.61 45.23 -4.03
CA VAL A 266 8.22 44.19 -3.18
C VAL A 266 8.43 42.93 -4.03
N VAL A 267 9.55 42.90 -4.75
CA VAL A 267 10.16 41.64 -5.20
C VAL A 267 11.68 41.78 -5.01
N SER A 268 12.14 41.50 -3.80
CA SER A 268 13.54 41.20 -3.49
C SER A 268 13.72 39.70 -3.52
N VAL A 269 13.87 39.13 -4.72
CA VAL A 269 14.38 37.76 -4.90
C VAL A 269 15.77 37.89 -5.52
N ALA A 270 16.78 37.88 -4.66
CA ALA A 270 18.17 37.76 -5.06
C ALA A 270 18.44 36.28 -5.41
N LEU A 271 18.34 35.94 -6.70
CA LEU A 271 18.92 34.72 -7.26
C LEU A 271 20.15 35.13 -8.06
N THR A 272 21.26 35.34 -7.36
CA THR A 272 22.58 35.53 -7.96
C THR A 272 23.07 34.19 -8.51
N ASN A 273 22.73 33.88 -9.77
CA ASN A 273 23.52 33.10 -10.75
C ASN A 273 22.67 32.60 -11.94
N PHE A 274 21.99 33.51 -12.64
CA PHE A 274 21.49 33.24 -13.99
C PHE A 274 21.96 34.35 -14.93
N SER A 275 23.12 34.15 -15.53
CA SER A 275 23.80 35.12 -16.41
C SER A 275 23.24 35.19 -17.84
N ASN A 276 22.03 34.68 -18.13
CA ASN A 276 21.41 34.77 -19.45
C ASN A 276 19.87 34.83 -19.42
N ILE A 277 19.28 35.85 -18.80
CA ILE A 277 17.88 36.23 -19.06
C ILE A 277 17.83 37.68 -19.57
N PRO A 278 18.14 37.95 -20.85
CA PRO A 278 17.67 39.17 -21.48
C PRO A 278 16.18 38.97 -21.74
N ASP A 279 15.34 39.57 -20.89
CA ASP A 279 14.02 40.16 -21.23
C ASP A 279 13.15 40.48 -20.00
N LEU A 280 13.49 40.00 -18.79
CA LEU A 280 12.63 40.22 -17.61
C LEU A 280 12.88 41.56 -16.88
N ILE A 281 13.99 42.26 -17.17
CA ILE A 281 14.43 43.45 -16.42
C ILE A 281 13.96 44.78 -17.06
N SER A 282 13.37 44.77 -18.25
CA SER A 282 12.86 45.99 -18.91
C SER A 282 11.59 46.58 -18.25
N LEU A 283 11.11 46.00 -17.15
CA LEU A 283 9.81 46.32 -16.52
C LEU A 283 9.87 47.27 -15.33
N ALA A 284 11.05 47.78 -14.96
CA ALA A 284 11.17 48.70 -13.83
C ALA A 284 10.99 50.19 -14.21
N PHE A 285 11.04 50.56 -15.49
CA PHE A 285 10.95 51.96 -15.94
C PHE A 285 10.18 52.10 -17.25
N GLY A 286 8.85 52.09 -17.19
CA GLY A 286 8.01 52.50 -18.32
C GLY A 286 6.62 51.88 -18.27
N GLY A 287 5.59 52.71 -18.10
CA GLY A 287 4.18 52.32 -18.07
C GLY A 287 3.67 51.82 -19.42
N ALA A 288 4.07 50.61 -19.81
CA ALA A 288 3.47 49.86 -20.90
C ALA A 288 2.78 48.61 -20.33
N SER A 289 1.48 48.48 -20.63
CA SER A 289 0.63 47.36 -20.23
C SER A 289 1.25 46.03 -20.64
N ILE A 290 1.76 45.27 -19.67
CA ILE A 290 2.16 43.88 -19.87
C ILE A 290 0.88 43.05 -19.95
N VAL A 291 0.24 43.01 -21.11
CA VAL A 291 -0.70 41.93 -21.40
C VAL A 291 0.17 40.73 -21.79
N ALA A 292 0.75 40.07 -20.78
CA ALA A 292 1.31 38.75 -20.99
C ALA A 292 0.16 37.86 -21.48
N ASN A 293 0.30 37.27 -22.65
CA ASN A 293 -0.73 36.42 -23.25
C ASN A 293 -0.94 35.21 -22.31
N ILE A 294 -1.99 35.25 -21.49
CA ILE A 294 -2.23 34.31 -20.39
C ILE A 294 -2.23 32.86 -20.91
N TYR A 295 -2.68 32.66 -22.16
CA TYR A 295 -2.62 31.38 -22.86
C TYR A 295 -1.19 30.84 -23.02
N ASP A 296 -0.22 31.67 -23.40
CA ASP A 296 1.17 31.25 -23.59
C ASP A 296 1.83 30.91 -22.26
N VAL A 297 1.49 31.65 -21.19
CA VAL A 297 1.96 31.34 -19.84
C VAL A 297 1.37 30.03 -19.33
N PHE A 298 0.08 29.79 -19.58
CA PHE A 298 -0.58 28.53 -19.19
C PHE A 298 -0.02 27.33 -19.95
N ASN A 299 0.23 27.47 -21.25
CA ASN A 299 0.84 26.42 -22.06
C ASN A 299 2.27 26.12 -21.61
N LYS A 300 3.10 27.15 -21.42
CA LYS A 300 4.46 26.99 -20.87
C LYS A 300 4.44 26.33 -19.49
N TRP A 301 3.53 26.74 -18.62
CA TRP A 301 3.36 26.10 -17.32
C TRP A 301 3.03 24.61 -17.45
N LYS A 302 2.08 24.26 -18.33
CA LYS A 302 1.69 22.87 -18.57
C LYS A 302 2.86 22.04 -19.11
N GLU A 303 3.66 22.61 -20.01
CA GLU A 303 4.86 21.98 -20.54
C GLU A 303 5.92 21.76 -19.47
N GLU A 304 6.26 22.79 -18.69
CA GLU A 304 7.22 22.69 -17.59
C GLU A 304 6.76 21.71 -16.51
N PHE A 305 5.47 21.73 -16.16
CA PHE A 305 4.90 20.77 -15.22
C PHE A 305 4.95 19.34 -15.76
N ASN A 306 4.72 19.14 -17.05
CA ASN A 306 4.89 17.84 -17.69
C ASN A 306 6.35 17.38 -17.68
N LYS A 307 7.33 18.28 -17.82
CA LYS A 307 8.76 17.94 -17.69
C LYS A 307 9.09 17.49 -16.26
N ILE A 308 8.57 18.17 -15.25
CA ILE A 308 8.76 17.75 -13.84
C ILE A 308 8.21 16.34 -13.62
N LYS A 309 7.03 16.05 -14.16
CA LYS A 309 6.39 14.71 -14.09
C LYS A 309 7.19 13.60 -14.79
N GLN A 310 8.10 13.96 -15.69
CA GLN A 310 8.98 12.99 -16.36
C GLN A 310 10.18 12.59 -15.50
N ASN A 311 10.44 13.28 -14.37
CA ASN A 311 11.50 12.89 -13.45
C ASN A 311 11.25 11.47 -12.89
N GLN A 312 12.29 10.66 -12.81
CA GLN A 312 12.22 9.27 -12.32
C GLN A 312 11.76 9.18 -10.86
N LEU A 313 12.04 10.19 -10.05
CA LEU A 313 11.64 10.26 -8.64
C LEU A 313 10.30 10.96 -8.41
N PHE A 314 9.61 11.41 -9.47
CA PHE A 314 8.31 12.07 -9.34
C PHE A 314 7.25 11.18 -8.70
N PHE A 315 7.27 9.87 -8.98
CA PHE A 315 6.40 8.89 -8.31
C PHE A 315 6.58 8.94 -6.79
N TYR A 316 7.82 8.89 -6.31
CA TYR A 316 8.12 8.87 -4.87
C TYR A 316 7.79 10.21 -4.22
N TYR A 317 8.06 11.32 -4.91
CA TYR A 317 7.65 12.66 -4.49
C TYR A 317 6.12 12.75 -4.31
N GLU A 318 5.34 12.39 -5.33
CA GLU A 318 3.88 12.46 -5.26
C GLU A 318 3.31 11.48 -4.23
N LEU A 319 3.92 10.29 -4.10
CA LEU A 319 3.57 9.35 -3.06
C LEU A 319 3.75 9.97 -1.67
N LYS A 320 4.91 10.57 -1.37
CA LYS A 320 5.20 11.28 -0.11
C LYS A 320 4.28 12.49 0.14
N ARG A 321 3.71 13.07 -0.91
CA ARG A 321 2.85 14.27 -0.83
C ARG A 321 1.36 13.92 -0.65
N LYS A 322 0.94 12.77 -1.16
CA LYS A 322 -0.46 12.28 -1.16
C LYS A 322 -0.73 11.32 0.00
N LEU A 323 0.31 10.63 0.42
CA LEU A 323 0.45 10.17 1.79
C LEU A 323 0.79 11.44 2.58
#